data_AF-A0A951KA40-F1
#
_entry.id   AF-A0A951KA40-F1
#
_cell.length_a   1.000
_cell.length_b   1.000
_cell.length_c   1.000
_cell.angle_alpha   90.00
_cell.angle_beta   90.00
_cell.angle_gamma   90.00
#
_symmetry.space_group_name_H-M   'P 1'
#
loop_
_entity.id
_entity.type
_entity.pdbx_description
1 polymer ?
#
loop_
_entity_poly.entity_id
_entity_poly.type
_entity_poly.pdbx_seq_one_letter_code
_entity_poly.pdbx_strand_id
1 'polypeptide(L)'
;MSDSFPIDWEHTSEDQNLGKLIRGYWVQFVKTGNPNFDRVPNWPAYSKSSEYFELGEYVGPRPVPQCIRALESIMRRIVAS
;
A
#
# COMPACT_ATOMS: atom_id res chain seq x y z
N MET A 1 22.31 16.54 9.22
CA MET A 1 21.45 15.43 8.80
C MET A 1 20.75 15.87 7.53
N SER A 2 21.26 15.43 6.39
CA SER A 2 20.61 15.63 5.09
C SER A 2 20.01 14.27 4.77
N ASP A 3 18.70 14.13 4.98
CA ASP A 3 17.91 12.98 4.54
C ASP A 3 17.57 13.10 3.04
N SER A 4 18.41 13.79 2.28
CA SER A 4 18.19 14.01 0.85
C SER A 4 18.58 12.74 0.10
N PHE A 5 17.56 12.06 -0.39
CA PHE A 5 17.62 11.00 -1.40
C PHE A 5 18.63 11.34 -2.52
N PRO A 6 19.17 10.32 -3.22
CA PRO A 6 20.11 10.51 -4.33
C PRO A 6 19.65 11.59 -5.31
N ILE A 7 20.59 12.42 -5.79
CA ILE A 7 20.30 13.61 -6.61
C ILE A 7 19.65 13.27 -7.97
N ASP A 8 19.78 12.01 -8.38
CA ASP A 8 19.24 11.43 -9.61
C ASP A 8 17.86 10.78 -9.41
N TRP A 9 17.28 10.84 -8.21
CA TRP A 9 15.87 10.51 -8.02
C TRP A 9 15.01 11.61 -8.63
N GLU A 10 14.62 11.45 -9.89
CA GLU A 10 13.63 12.32 -10.50
C GLU A 10 12.30 12.17 -9.76
N HIS A 11 11.91 13.20 -9.01
CA HIS A 11 10.59 13.28 -8.39
C HIS A 11 9.59 13.78 -9.42
N THR A 12 8.83 12.85 -10.01
CA THR A 12 7.77 13.19 -10.95
C THR A 12 6.62 13.91 -10.24
N SER A 13 5.77 14.61 -11.00
CA SER A 13 4.53 15.17 -10.47
C SER A 13 3.63 14.10 -9.85
N GLU A 14 3.66 12.91 -10.42
CA GLU A 14 2.94 11.71 -10.02
C GLU A 14 3.40 11.24 -8.64
N ASP A 15 4.71 11.18 -8.40
CA ASP A 15 5.28 10.83 -7.09
C ASP A 15 4.88 11.84 -6.01
N GLN A 16 4.88 13.13 -6.35
CA GLN A 16 4.45 14.17 -5.41
C GLN A 16 2.97 14.03 -5.05
N ASN A 17 2.12 13.70 -6.03
CA ASN A 17 0.69 13.49 -5.82
C ASN A 17 0.42 12.22 -5.01
N LEU A 18 1.11 11.12 -5.33
CA LEU A 18 1.05 9.87 -4.56
C LEU A 18 1.51 10.11 -3.11
N GLY A 19 2.62 10.83 -2.91
CA GLY A 19 3.11 11.16 -1.57
C GLY A 19 2.13 12.02 -0.77
N LYS A 20 1.44 12.98 -1.40
CA LYS A 20 0.38 13.77 -0.75
C LYS A 20 -0.79 12.87 -0.33
N LEU A 21 -1.19 11.94 -1.19
CA LEU A 21 -2.28 11.00 -0.95
C LEU A 21 -1.96 10.04 0.21
N ILE A 22 -0.76 9.44 0.22
CA ILE A 22 -0.30 8.55 1.29
C ILE A 22 -0.27 9.29 2.65
N ARG A 23 0.26 10.52 2.68
CA ARG A 23 0.23 11.35 3.90
C ARG A 23 -1.20 11.63 4.36
N GLY A 24 -2.12 11.87 3.43
CA GLY A 24 -3.55 12.05 3.72
C GLY A 24 -4.16 10.85 4.44
N TYR A 25 -3.97 9.64 3.90
CA TYR A 25 -4.46 8.41 4.54
C TYR A 25 -3.88 8.25 5.94
N TRP A 26 -2.56 8.45 6.10
CA TRP A 26 -1.92 8.30 7.40
C TRP A 26 -2.41 9.30 8.44
N VAL A 27 -2.55 10.57 8.07
CA VAL A 27 -3.07 11.60 8.98
C VAL A 27 -4.49 11.28 9.43
N GLN A 28 -5.36 10.83 8.52
CA GLN A 28 -6.74 10.49 8.86
C GLN A 28 -6.85 9.26 9.74
N PHE A 29 -6.03 8.24 9.47
CA PHE A 29 -5.92 7.07 10.32
C PHE A 29 -5.49 7.43 11.75
N VAL A 30 -4.44 8.25 11.90
CA VAL A 30 -3.98 8.70 13.23
C VAL A 30 -5.05 9.50 13.96
N LYS A 31 -5.82 10.33 13.26
CA LYS A 31 -6.87 11.16 13.87
C LYS A 31 -8.10 10.38 14.29
N THR A 32 -8.51 9.36 13.53
CA THR A 32 -9.87 8.78 13.64
C THR A 32 -9.91 7.26 13.72
N GLY A 33 -8.79 6.57 13.50
CA GLY A 33 -8.75 5.13 13.30
C GLY A 33 -9.25 4.68 11.91
N ASN A 34 -9.72 5.60 11.06
CA ASN A 34 -10.19 5.34 9.71
C ASN A 34 -9.34 6.16 8.72
N PRO A 35 -8.66 5.53 7.73
CA PRO A 35 -7.80 6.25 6.80
C PRO A 35 -8.60 7.09 5.77
N ASN A 36 -9.90 6.86 5.62
CA ASN A 36 -10.69 7.40 4.50
C ASN A 36 -11.04 8.88 4.66
N PHE A 37 -11.07 9.61 3.55
CA PHE A 37 -11.50 11.01 3.44
C PHE A 37 -12.12 11.30 2.08
N ASP A 38 -12.67 12.50 1.92
CA ASP A 38 -13.39 12.87 0.72
C ASP A 38 -12.51 12.80 -0.54
N ARG A 39 -13.10 12.29 -1.63
CA ARG A 39 -12.54 12.27 -2.99
C ARG A 39 -11.27 11.43 -3.16
N VAL A 40 -11.07 10.41 -2.33
CA VAL A 40 -10.03 9.39 -2.53
C VAL A 40 -10.61 7.98 -2.58
N PRO A 41 -9.93 7.02 -3.24
CA PRO A 41 -10.38 5.63 -3.22
C PRO A 41 -10.54 5.10 -1.79
N ASN A 42 -11.62 4.36 -1.53
CA ASN A 42 -11.87 3.85 -0.18
C ASN A 42 -10.90 2.72 0.15
N TRP A 43 -10.10 2.86 1.21
CA TRP A 43 -9.26 1.82 1.80
C TRP A 43 -10.07 1.09 2.88
N PRO A 44 -10.62 -0.11 2.57
CA PRO A 44 -11.43 -0.86 3.51
C PRO A 44 -10.56 -1.46 4.63
N ALA A 45 -11.18 -1.75 5.77
CA ALA A 45 -10.55 -2.57 6.79
C ALA A 45 -10.18 -3.93 6.20
N TYR A 46 -9.01 -4.45 6.60
CA TYR A 46 -8.57 -5.76 6.15
C TYR A 46 -9.58 -6.84 6.55
N SER A 47 -9.93 -7.69 5.60
CA SER A 47 -10.67 -8.93 5.82
C SER A 47 -9.80 -10.10 5.36
N LYS A 48 -10.14 -11.34 5.67
CA LYS A 48 -9.43 -12.53 5.15
C LYS A 48 -9.61 -12.72 3.62
N SER A 49 -9.95 -11.66 2.87
CA SER A 49 -9.99 -11.64 1.42
C SER A 49 -8.58 -11.74 0.83
N SER A 50 -8.51 -12.24 -0.40
CA SER A 50 -7.25 -12.35 -1.15
C SER A 50 -6.92 -11.04 -1.88
N GLU A 51 -7.09 -9.91 -1.20
CA GLU A 51 -6.90 -8.58 -1.78
C GLU A 51 -6.00 -7.72 -0.88
N TYR A 52 -5.24 -6.84 -1.49
CA TYR A 52 -4.48 -5.78 -0.83
C TYR A 52 -4.91 -4.43 -1.40
N PHE A 53 -4.63 -3.35 -0.66
CA PHE A 53 -4.82 -2.00 -1.17
C PHE A 53 -3.47 -1.48 -1.68
N GLU A 54 -3.39 -1.20 -2.97
CA GLU A 54 -2.17 -0.68 -3.60
C GLU A 54 -2.04 0.83 -3.33
N LEU A 55 -0.82 1.26 -3.02
CA LEU A 55 -0.42 2.66 -2.86
C LEU A 55 0.81 2.90 -3.77
N GLY A 56 0.61 2.76 -5.08
CA GLY A 56 1.67 2.80 -6.08
C GLY A 56 1.19 3.40 -7.40
N GLU A 57 1.55 2.78 -8.52
CA GLU A 57 1.05 3.15 -9.85
C GLU A 57 -0.48 3.14 -9.90
N TYR A 58 -1.10 2.17 -9.22
CA TYR A 58 -2.52 2.14 -8.97
C TYR A 58 -2.80 2.40 -7.48
N VAL A 59 -3.90 3.13 -7.21
CA VAL A 59 -4.38 3.37 -5.86
C VAL A 59 -5.76 2.75 -5.70
N GLY A 60 -5.84 1.64 -4.99
CA GLY A 60 -7.09 0.90 -4.82
C GLY A 60 -6.93 -0.57 -4.47
N PRO A 61 -8.05 -1.29 -4.28
CA PRO A 61 -8.04 -2.72 -4.02
C PRO A 61 -7.54 -3.51 -5.23
N ARG A 62 -6.66 -4.48 -4.97
CA ARG A 62 -6.02 -5.34 -5.97
C ARG A 62 -6.03 -6.78 -5.49
N PRO A 63 -6.28 -7.76 -6.38
CA PRO A 63 -6.16 -9.16 -6.02
C PRO A 63 -4.69 -9.52 -5.78
N VAL A 64 -4.43 -10.32 -4.75
CA VAL A 64 -3.12 -10.92 -4.53
C VAL A 64 -2.78 -11.80 -5.75
N PRO A 65 -1.60 -11.67 -6.37
CA PRO A 65 -1.19 -12.52 -7.48
C PRO A 65 -1.17 -14.01 -7.10
N GLN A 66 -1.59 -14.90 -8.00
CA GLN A 66 -1.64 -16.35 -7.74
C GLN A 66 -0.26 -16.93 -7.39
N CYS A 67 0.82 -16.36 -7.93
CA CYS A 67 2.18 -16.79 -7.61
C CYS A 67 2.52 -16.59 -6.11
N ILE A 68 2.07 -15.50 -5.48
CA ILE A 68 2.29 -15.26 -4.05
C ILE A 68 1.53 -16.29 -3.20
N ARG A 69 0.28 -16.60 -3.57
CA ARG A 69 -0.48 -17.68 -2.89
C ARG A 69 0.20 -19.04 -3.02
N ALA A 70 0.77 -19.34 -4.19
CA ALA A 70 1.52 -20.57 -4.41
C ALA A 70 2.77 -20.64 -3.51
N LEU A 71 3.53 -19.54 -3.40
CA LEU A 71 4.68 -19.44 -2.52
C LEU A 71 4.30 -19.63 -1.04
N GLU A 72 3.22 -19.01 -0.57
CA GLU A 72 2.72 -19.21 0.80
C GLU A 72 2.38 -20.68 1.08
N SER A 73 1.73 -21.35 0.12
CA SER A 73 1.39 -22.78 0.24
C SER A 73 2.64 -23.66 0.33
N ILE A 74 3.66 -23.37 -0.48
CA ILE A 74 4.94 -24.10 -0.45
C ILE A 74 5.66 -23.87 0.87
N MET A 75 5.77 -22.62 1.33
CA MET A 75 6.43 -22.29 2.60
C MET A 75 5.74 -22.95 3.80
N ARG A 76 4.40 -22.96 3.84
CA ARG A 76 3.64 -23.65 4.89
C ARG A 76 3.95 -25.15 4.95
N ARG A 77 4.15 -25.79 3.80
CA ARG A 77 4.48 -27.23 3.73
C ARG A 77 5.91 -27.54 4.18
N ILE A 78 6.85 -26.62 3.93
CA ILE A 78 8.27 -26.79 4.28
C ILE A 78 8.54 -26.47 5.76
N VAL A 79 7.87 -25.46 6.32
CA VAL A 79 8.09 -25.03 7.71
C VAL A 79 7.32 -25.91 8.72
N ALA A 80 6.26 -26.60 8.27
CA ALA A 80 5.49 -27.51 9.12
C ALA A 80 6.02 -28.96 9.16
N SER A 81 7.16 -29.24 8.51
CA SER A 81 7.88 -30.53 8.55
C SER A 81 9.16 -30.40 9.38
#